data_AF-A0A959TY11-F1
#
_entry.id   AF-A0A959TY11-F1
#
_cell.length_a   1.000
_cell.length_b   1.000
_cell.length_c   1.000
_cell.angle_alpha   90.00
_cell.angle_beta   90.00
_cell.angle_gamma   90.00
#
_symmetry.space_group_name_H-M   'P 1'
#
loop_
_entity.id
_entity.type
_entity.pdbx_description
1 polymer ?
#
loop_
_entity_poly.entity_id
_entity_poly.type
_entity_poly.pdbx_seq_one_letter_code
_entity_poly.pdbx_strand_id
1 'polypeptide(L)'
;GGNIITDDIKEGCLIMGNQAEALKVKFGSALATETSDNEIVSIPGIRGREPKEIKVENLARIIQARMEEILEHVYYEIKASGFQKKLIGGIVVTGGGSKMKHLKQLVEYVTGMDTKIGFPVEHLTKSKFQEISHPMYATAIGLILKGFEDERYHERAAEELSAKKVEAEAQVEVETEDSHEQPARKGGWFNNILTNTRRWFEEDEVNDFNN
;
A
#
# COMPACT_ATOMS: atom_id res chain seq x y z
N GLY A 1 0.00 -13.86 -7.74
CA GLY A 1 -0.24 -12.63 -8.52
C GLY A 1 -0.63 -12.97 -9.95
N GLY A 2 -0.63 -12.02 -10.89
CA GLY A 2 -1.13 -12.26 -12.26
C GLY A 2 -0.36 -13.27 -13.11
N ASN A 3 0.83 -13.70 -12.70
CA ASN A 3 1.64 -14.69 -13.41
C ASN A 3 1.05 -16.11 -13.35
N ILE A 4 0.44 -16.48 -12.22
CA ILE A 4 -0.16 -17.82 -12.08
C ILE A 4 -1.29 -18.02 -13.10
N ILE A 5 -2.08 -16.97 -13.35
CA ILE A 5 -3.13 -16.96 -14.37
C ILE A 5 -2.52 -17.17 -15.76
N THR A 6 -1.37 -16.55 -16.03
CA THR A 6 -0.65 -16.74 -17.30
C THR A 6 -0.16 -18.18 -17.46
N ASP A 7 0.31 -18.79 -16.37
CA ASP A 7 0.73 -20.19 -16.38
C ASP A 7 -0.44 -21.15 -16.60
N ASP A 8 -1.59 -20.90 -15.98
CA ASP A 8 -2.80 -21.70 -16.23
C ASP A 8 -3.28 -21.55 -17.67
N ILE A 9 -3.22 -20.35 -18.25
CA ILE A 9 -3.56 -20.13 -19.66
C ILE A 9 -2.57 -20.87 -20.54
N LYS A 10 -1.26 -20.77 -20.28
CA LYS A 10 -0.21 -21.47 -21.02
C LYS A 10 -0.47 -22.99 -21.05
N GLU A 11 -0.81 -23.57 -19.91
CA GLU A 11 -1.09 -25.01 -19.76
C GLU A 11 -2.45 -25.39 -20.35
N GLY A 12 -3.53 -24.69 -20.01
CA GLY A 12 -4.89 -24.98 -20.47
C GLY A 12 -5.10 -24.73 -21.96
N CYS A 13 -4.37 -23.77 -22.53
CA CYS A 13 -4.44 -23.45 -23.96
C CYS A 13 -3.27 -24.07 -24.76
N LEU A 14 -2.29 -24.72 -24.13
CA LEU A 14 -1.10 -25.29 -24.77
C LEU A 14 -0.40 -24.30 -25.72
N ILE A 15 -0.10 -23.10 -25.22
CA ILE A 15 0.56 -22.01 -25.95
C ILE A 15 1.82 -21.54 -25.21
N MET A 16 2.64 -20.70 -25.84
CA MET A 16 3.83 -20.16 -25.18
C MET A 16 3.47 -19.11 -24.13
N GLY A 17 4.30 -18.94 -23.11
CA GLY A 17 4.03 -18.00 -22.01
C GLY A 17 3.85 -16.54 -22.47
N ASN A 18 4.62 -16.08 -23.46
CA ASN A 18 4.44 -14.75 -24.05
C ASN A 18 3.09 -14.60 -24.79
N GLN A 19 2.64 -15.67 -25.46
CA GLN A 19 1.33 -15.70 -26.11
C GLN A 19 0.20 -15.73 -25.07
N ALA A 20 0.37 -16.50 -23.99
CA ALA A 20 -0.56 -16.55 -22.89
C ALA A 20 -0.73 -15.19 -22.21
N GLU A 21 0.36 -14.46 -21.94
CA GLU A 21 0.29 -13.11 -21.38
C GLU A 21 -0.44 -12.15 -22.33
N ALA A 22 -0.09 -12.17 -23.61
CA ALA A 22 -0.73 -11.32 -24.61
C ALA A 22 -2.23 -11.63 -24.74
N LEU A 23 -2.60 -12.91 -24.68
CA LEU A 23 -3.99 -13.36 -24.72
C LEU A 23 -4.75 -12.89 -23.47
N LYS A 24 -4.15 -13.06 -22.27
CA LYS A 24 -4.68 -12.60 -20.99
C LYS A 24 -4.95 -11.09 -20.98
N VAL A 25 -3.99 -10.29 -21.42
CA VAL A 25 -4.10 -8.82 -21.38
C VAL A 25 -5.15 -8.31 -22.39
N LYS A 26 -5.25 -8.91 -23.57
CA LYS A 26 -6.17 -8.43 -24.63
C LYS A 26 -7.60 -8.94 -24.45
N PHE A 27 -7.76 -10.22 -24.12
CA PHE A 27 -9.04 -10.93 -24.17
C PHE A 27 -9.48 -11.51 -22.81
N GLY A 28 -8.66 -11.39 -21.77
CA GLY A 28 -8.97 -11.96 -20.47
C GLY A 28 -10.23 -11.37 -19.82
N SER A 29 -11.03 -12.25 -19.23
CA SER A 29 -12.23 -11.97 -18.45
C SER A 29 -12.25 -12.85 -17.21
N ALA A 30 -12.64 -12.28 -16.07
CA ALA A 30 -12.84 -13.00 -14.81
C ALA A 30 -14.22 -13.69 -14.72
N LEU A 31 -15.14 -13.40 -15.65
CA LEU A 31 -16.43 -14.08 -15.76
C LEU A 31 -16.61 -14.64 -17.16
N ALA A 32 -16.75 -15.96 -17.26
CA ALA A 32 -17.00 -16.64 -18.52
C ALA A 32 -18.40 -16.31 -19.07
N THR A 33 -19.39 -16.15 -18.22
CA THR A 33 -20.79 -15.86 -18.60
C THR A 33 -20.98 -14.50 -19.28
N GLU A 34 -20.07 -13.55 -19.04
CA GLU A 34 -20.08 -12.21 -19.64
C GLU A 34 -19.29 -12.15 -20.96
N THR A 35 -18.77 -13.30 -21.42
CA THR A 35 -17.98 -13.41 -22.66
C THR A 35 -18.89 -13.87 -23.81
N SER A 36 -18.60 -13.42 -25.03
CA SER A 36 -19.34 -13.87 -26.21
C SER A 36 -18.94 -15.30 -26.61
N ASP A 37 -19.91 -16.22 -26.68
CA ASP A 37 -19.70 -17.65 -27.03
C ASP A 37 -19.12 -17.86 -28.45
N ASN A 38 -19.31 -16.88 -29.33
CA ASN A 38 -18.88 -16.94 -30.73
C ASN A 38 -17.54 -16.23 -31.00
N GLU A 39 -16.88 -15.67 -29.98
CA GLU A 39 -15.59 -15.01 -30.17
C GLU A 39 -14.45 -16.04 -30.18
N ILE A 40 -13.69 -16.05 -31.27
CA ILE A 40 -12.54 -16.94 -31.48
C ILE A 40 -11.31 -16.09 -31.76
N VAL A 41 -10.21 -16.40 -31.08
CA VAL A 41 -8.91 -15.77 -31.28
C VAL A 41 -7.96 -16.78 -31.92
N SER A 42 -7.34 -16.38 -33.04
CA SER A 42 -6.31 -17.18 -33.69
C SER A 42 -4.92 -16.76 -33.18
N ILE A 43 -4.17 -17.72 -32.68
CA ILE A 43 -2.83 -17.55 -32.14
C ILE A 43 -1.83 -18.10 -33.17
N PRO A 44 -0.81 -17.32 -33.58
CA PRO A 44 0.19 -17.80 -34.52
C PRO A 44 0.87 -19.09 -34.04
N GLY A 45 0.92 -20.08 -34.93
CA GLY A 45 1.63 -21.33 -34.67
C GLY A 45 3.14 -21.13 -34.56
N ILE A 46 3.82 -22.09 -33.93
CA ILE A 46 5.27 -22.06 -33.75
C ILE A 46 5.93 -22.74 -34.95
N ARG A 47 6.88 -22.05 -35.61
CA ARG A 47 7.78 -22.61 -36.65
C ARG A 47 7.03 -23.38 -37.76
N GLY A 48 6.11 -22.71 -38.45
CA GLY A 48 5.39 -23.29 -39.59
C GLY A 48 4.29 -24.29 -39.22
N ARG A 49 3.96 -24.41 -37.92
CA ARG A 49 2.71 -25.07 -37.50
C ARG A 49 1.52 -24.17 -37.80
N GLU A 50 0.38 -24.81 -38.05
CA GLU A 50 -0.89 -24.13 -38.24
C GLU A 50 -1.23 -23.24 -37.02
N PRO A 51 -1.89 -22.08 -37.24
CA PRO A 51 -2.42 -21.27 -36.17
C PRO A 51 -3.37 -22.07 -35.27
N LYS A 52 -3.35 -21.75 -33.98
CA LYS A 52 -4.26 -22.35 -33.00
C LYS A 52 -5.42 -21.42 -32.73
N GLU A 53 -6.63 -21.91 -32.92
CA GLU A 53 -7.85 -21.18 -32.59
C GLU A 53 -8.32 -21.48 -31.18
N ILE A 54 -8.65 -20.44 -30.43
CA ILE A 54 -9.10 -20.54 -29.04
C ILE A 54 -10.37 -19.71 -28.88
N LYS A 55 -11.42 -20.34 -28.37
CA LYS A 55 -12.65 -19.63 -27.97
C LYS A 55 -12.36 -18.75 -26.76
N VAL A 56 -12.79 -17.50 -26.79
CA VAL A 56 -12.59 -16.56 -25.66
C VAL A 56 -13.32 -17.04 -24.41
N GLU A 57 -14.46 -17.73 -24.58
CA GLU A 57 -15.17 -18.39 -23.48
C GLU A 57 -14.28 -19.40 -22.72
N ASN A 58 -13.49 -20.22 -23.43
CA ASN A 58 -12.60 -21.19 -22.80
C ASN A 58 -11.45 -20.51 -22.06
N LEU A 59 -10.90 -19.43 -22.62
CA LEU A 59 -9.92 -18.58 -21.93
C LEU A 59 -10.52 -18.02 -20.63
N ALA A 60 -11.73 -17.48 -20.69
CA ALA A 60 -12.42 -16.90 -19.54
C ALA A 60 -12.70 -17.94 -18.45
N ARG A 61 -13.06 -19.19 -18.82
CA ARG A 61 -13.21 -20.30 -17.86
C ARG A 61 -11.93 -20.59 -17.08
N ILE A 62 -10.78 -20.62 -17.76
CA ILE A 62 -9.48 -20.85 -17.11
C ILE A 62 -9.17 -19.71 -16.14
N ILE A 63 -9.34 -18.46 -16.59
CA ILE A 63 -9.08 -17.28 -15.76
C ILE A 63 -10.02 -17.23 -14.54
N GLN A 64 -11.31 -17.47 -14.75
CA GLN A 64 -12.32 -17.45 -13.70
C GLN A 64 -11.99 -18.47 -12.61
N ALA A 65 -11.68 -19.72 -12.97
CA ALA A 65 -11.34 -20.75 -12.00
C ALA A 65 -10.16 -20.35 -11.09
N ARG A 66 -9.08 -19.81 -11.67
CA ARG A 66 -7.93 -19.34 -10.87
C ARG A 66 -8.28 -18.11 -10.04
N MET A 67 -9.10 -17.21 -10.58
CA MET A 67 -9.46 -16.00 -9.86
C MET A 67 -10.40 -16.31 -8.68
N GLU A 68 -11.33 -17.25 -8.84
CA GLU A 68 -12.17 -17.76 -7.77
C GLU A 68 -11.31 -18.35 -6.64
N GLU A 69 -10.36 -19.22 -6.95
CA GLU A 69 -9.44 -19.78 -5.96
C GLU A 69 -8.70 -18.68 -5.18
N ILE A 70 -8.12 -17.69 -5.88
CA ILE A 70 -7.43 -16.57 -5.23
C ILE A 70 -8.38 -15.78 -4.32
N LEU A 71 -9.60 -15.50 -4.78
CA LEU A 71 -10.58 -14.73 -4.03
C LEU A 71 -11.13 -15.51 -2.83
N GLU A 72 -11.30 -16.82 -2.94
CA GLU A 72 -11.67 -17.70 -1.84
C GLU A 72 -10.61 -17.68 -0.73
N HIS A 73 -9.32 -17.74 -1.10
CA HIS A 73 -8.23 -17.58 -0.14
C HIS A 73 -8.23 -16.20 0.54
N VAL A 74 -8.41 -15.12 -0.22
CA VAL A 74 -8.52 -13.77 0.33
C VAL A 74 -9.71 -13.66 1.29
N TYR A 75 -10.85 -14.23 0.90
CA TYR A 75 -12.06 -14.20 1.71
C TYR A 75 -11.93 -15.03 3.00
N TYR A 76 -11.23 -16.16 2.92
CA TYR A 76 -10.84 -16.94 4.09
C TYR A 76 -10.01 -16.12 5.07
N GLU A 77 -8.99 -15.40 4.60
CA GLU A 77 -8.18 -14.52 5.46
C GLU A 77 -8.99 -13.38 6.09
N ILE A 78 -9.90 -12.76 5.34
CA ILE A 78 -10.82 -11.74 5.87
C ILE A 78 -11.68 -12.33 7.01
N LYS A 79 -12.18 -13.55 6.85
CA LYS A 79 -12.95 -14.24 7.89
C LYS A 79 -12.09 -14.57 9.11
N ALA A 80 -10.91 -15.15 8.88
CA ALA A 80 -9.97 -15.55 9.92
C ALA A 80 -9.52 -14.36 10.78
N SER A 81 -9.38 -13.18 10.17
CA SER A 81 -9.03 -11.94 10.88
C SER A 81 -10.11 -11.43 11.85
N GLY A 82 -11.36 -11.90 11.73
CA GLY A 82 -12.50 -11.41 12.51
C GLY A 82 -13.04 -10.03 12.09
N PHE A 83 -12.52 -9.44 11.00
CA PHE A 83 -12.94 -8.13 10.51
C PHE A 83 -14.08 -8.18 9.48
N GLN A 84 -14.53 -9.35 9.04
CA GLN A 84 -15.55 -9.49 7.99
C GLN A 84 -16.77 -8.56 8.20
N LYS A 85 -17.31 -8.48 9.43
CA LYS A 85 -18.49 -7.65 9.76
C LYS A 85 -18.16 -6.17 10.02
N LYS A 86 -16.88 -5.80 10.00
CA LYS A 86 -16.37 -4.44 10.25
C LYS A 86 -15.98 -3.69 8.97
N LEU A 87 -15.97 -4.38 7.82
CA LEU A 87 -15.60 -3.82 6.52
C LEU A 87 -16.79 -3.11 5.84
N ILE A 88 -17.30 -2.04 6.46
CA ILE A 88 -18.44 -1.25 5.94
C ILE A 88 -18.12 -0.64 4.57
N GLY A 89 -16.86 -0.28 4.32
CA GLY A 89 -16.40 0.30 3.06
C GLY A 89 -16.16 -0.71 1.93
N GLY A 90 -16.39 -2.00 2.17
CA GLY A 90 -16.18 -3.05 1.18
C GLY A 90 -14.71 -3.33 0.85
N ILE A 91 -14.46 -3.85 -0.35
CA ILE A 91 -13.13 -4.27 -0.83
C ILE A 91 -12.63 -3.31 -1.91
N VAL A 92 -11.37 -2.91 -1.81
CA VAL A 92 -10.69 -2.15 -2.87
C VAL A 92 -9.63 -3.03 -3.51
N VAL A 93 -9.79 -3.35 -4.78
CA VAL A 93 -8.82 -4.14 -5.55
C VAL A 93 -7.94 -3.21 -6.38
N THR A 94 -6.63 -3.34 -6.29
CA THR A 94 -5.68 -2.50 -7.04
C THR A 94 -4.53 -3.35 -7.62
N GLY A 95 -3.50 -2.71 -8.19
CA GLY A 95 -2.40 -3.38 -8.88
C GLY A 95 -2.74 -3.76 -10.32
N GLY A 96 -1.76 -4.27 -11.08
CA GLY A 96 -1.95 -4.60 -12.50
C GLY A 96 -3.04 -5.65 -12.76
N GLY A 97 -3.17 -6.64 -11.87
CA GLY A 97 -4.20 -7.68 -11.97
C GLY A 97 -5.63 -7.17 -11.83
N SER A 98 -5.84 -6.01 -11.19
CA SER A 98 -7.16 -5.39 -11.04
C SER A 98 -7.81 -4.95 -12.34
N LYS A 99 -7.04 -4.92 -13.44
CA LYS A 99 -7.51 -4.58 -14.79
C LYS A 99 -8.20 -5.72 -15.53
N MET A 100 -8.24 -6.92 -14.95
CA MET A 100 -8.99 -8.03 -15.53
C MET A 100 -10.46 -7.64 -15.71
N LYS A 101 -11.02 -7.86 -16.90
CA LYS A 101 -12.44 -7.55 -17.18
C LYS A 101 -13.32 -8.36 -16.22
N HIS A 102 -14.40 -7.75 -15.76
CA HIS A 102 -15.39 -8.39 -14.86
C HIS A 102 -14.87 -8.84 -13.47
N LEU A 103 -13.66 -8.43 -13.07
CA LEU A 103 -13.10 -8.80 -11.77
C LEU A 103 -13.94 -8.26 -10.60
N LYS A 104 -14.44 -7.03 -10.72
CA LYS A 104 -15.29 -6.43 -9.69
C LYS A 104 -16.50 -7.34 -9.38
N GLN A 105 -17.20 -7.75 -10.43
CA GLN A 105 -18.38 -8.60 -10.33
C GLN A 105 -18.04 -9.95 -9.69
N LEU A 106 -16.91 -10.55 -10.08
CA LEU A 106 -16.47 -11.81 -9.47
C LEU A 106 -16.16 -11.65 -7.96
N VAL A 107 -15.50 -10.57 -7.56
CA VAL A 107 -15.19 -10.31 -6.14
C VAL A 107 -16.48 -10.14 -5.34
N GLU A 108 -17.44 -9.36 -5.86
CA GLU A 108 -18.75 -9.16 -5.23
C GLU A 108 -19.51 -10.49 -5.13
N TYR A 109 -19.47 -11.31 -6.18
CA TYR A 109 -20.10 -12.64 -6.19
C TYR A 109 -19.50 -13.59 -5.14
N VAL A 110 -18.17 -13.69 -5.06
CA VAL A 110 -17.48 -14.61 -4.14
C VAL A 110 -17.58 -14.15 -2.69
N THR A 111 -17.43 -12.86 -2.42
CA THR A 111 -17.29 -12.32 -1.05
C THR A 111 -18.59 -11.81 -0.45
N GLY A 112 -19.56 -11.44 -1.28
CA GLY A 112 -20.77 -10.73 -0.89
C GLY A 112 -20.53 -9.29 -0.41
N MET A 113 -19.36 -8.71 -0.70
CA MET A 113 -18.98 -7.37 -0.27
C MET A 113 -18.87 -6.42 -1.46
N ASP A 114 -19.37 -5.20 -1.30
CA ASP A 114 -19.22 -4.12 -2.30
C ASP A 114 -17.75 -3.95 -2.68
N THR A 115 -17.47 -3.86 -3.98
CA THR A 115 -16.09 -3.80 -4.47
C THR A 115 -15.87 -2.63 -5.42
N LYS A 116 -14.70 -2.00 -5.32
CA LYS A 116 -14.23 -1.02 -6.33
C LYS A 116 -12.80 -1.27 -6.76
N ILE A 117 -12.48 -0.83 -7.96
CA ILE A 117 -11.09 -0.80 -8.44
C ILE A 117 -10.41 0.47 -7.93
N GLY A 118 -9.30 0.31 -7.22
CA GLY A 118 -8.51 1.40 -6.64
C GLY A 118 -7.52 2.00 -7.65
N PHE A 119 -7.63 3.30 -7.89
CA PHE A 119 -6.73 4.08 -8.74
C PHE A 119 -5.94 5.07 -7.88
N PRO A 120 -4.62 5.22 -8.09
CA PRO A 120 -3.78 6.10 -7.28
C PRO A 120 -3.89 7.58 -7.72
N VAL A 121 -5.12 8.11 -7.80
CA VAL A 121 -5.39 9.47 -8.35
C VAL A 121 -5.71 10.52 -7.30
N GLU A 122 -6.03 10.12 -6.08
CA GLU A 122 -6.55 11.02 -5.03
C GLU A 122 -5.60 12.15 -4.67
N HIS A 123 -4.29 11.90 -4.75
CA HIS A 123 -3.23 12.88 -4.46
C HIS A 123 -2.51 13.40 -5.70
N LEU A 124 -2.97 13.03 -6.91
CA LEU A 124 -2.39 13.51 -8.16
C LEU A 124 -3.14 14.76 -8.62
N THR A 125 -2.41 15.84 -8.89
CA THR A 125 -3.00 17.03 -9.50
C THR A 125 -3.57 16.68 -10.88
N LYS A 126 -4.78 17.19 -11.18
CA LYS A 126 -5.59 16.85 -12.38
C LYS A 126 -4.91 17.11 -13.73
N SER A 127 -3.69 17.64 -13.76
CA SER A 127 -3.18 18.34 -14.93
C SER A 127 -2.27 17.55 -15.86
N LYS A 128 -1.49 16.52 -15.46
CA LYS A 128 -0.42 16.02 -16.36
C LYS A 128 -0.09 14.53 -16.40
N PHE A 129 -0.70 13.66 -15.58
CA PHE A 129 -0.24 12.28 -15.50
C PHE A 129 -1.36 11.23 -15.58
N GLN A 130 -2.11 11.23 -16.68
CA GLN A 130 -3.06 10.14 -16.94
C GLN A 130 -2.36 8.77 -16.99
N GLU A 131 -1.10 8.70 -17.43
CA GLU A 131 -0.35 7.45 -17.49
C GLU A 131 -0.10 6.84 -16.10
N ILE A 132 0.21 7.66 -15.08
CA ILE A 132 0.47 7.16 -13.72
C ILE A 132 -0.80 6.91 -12.90
N SER A 133 -1.97 7.29 -13.44
CA SER A 133 -3.27 6.96 -12.84
C SER A 133 -3.60 5.46 -12.88
N HIS A 134 -2.75 4.66 -13.53
CA HIS A 134 -2.95 3.23 -13.66
C HIS A 134 -2.76 2.51 -12.30
N PRO A 135 -3.67 1.59 -11.90
CA PRO A 135 -3.57 0.79 -10.66
C PRO A 135 -2.25 0.03 -10.50
N MET A 136 -1.52 -0.24 -11.59
CA MET A 136 -0.18 -0.84 -11.53
C MET A 136 0.84 0.01 -10.76
N TYR A 137 0.64 1.33 -10.69
CA TYR A 137 1.54 2.26 -10.00
C TYR A 137 1.10 2.53 -8.56
N ALA A 138 0.04 1.89 -8.07
CA ALA A 138 -0.51 2.16 -6.75
C ALA A 138 0.52 1.97 -5.63
N THR A 139 1.37 0.93 -5.72
CA THR A 139 2.42 0.68 -4.74
C THR A 139 3.48 1.78 -4.75
N ALA A 140 4.01 2.14 -5.93
CA ALA A 140 5.04 3.17 -6.05
C ALA A 140 4.54 4.54 -5.55
N ILE A 141 3.32 4.92 -5.92
CA ILE A 141 2.70 6.16 -5.46
C ILE A 141 2.44 6.11 -3.95
N GLY A 142 1.96 4.99 -3.42
CA GLY A 142 1.76 4.81 -1.99
C GLY A 142 3.04 4.96 -1.17
N LEU A 143 4.16 4.43 -1.66
CA LEU A 143 5.47 4.59 -1.01
C LEU A 143 5.94 6.05 -1.00
N ILE A 144 5.77 6.77 -2.11
CA ILE A 144 6.13 8.19 -2.20
C ILE A 144 5.29 9.02 -1.23
N LEU A 145 3.98 8.78 -1.20
CA LEU A 145 3.06 9.45 -0.26
C LEU A 145 3.43 9.16 1.19
N LYS A 146 3.83 7.92 1.48
CA LYS A 146 4.28 7.54 2.81
C LYS A 146 5.57 8.27 3.22
N GLY A 147 6.53 8.40 2.30
CA GLY A 147 7.74 9.19 2.54
C GLY A 147 7.45 10.66 2.88
N PHE A 148 6.54 11.31 2.15
CA PHE A 148 6.12 12.69 2.46
C PHE A 148 5.33 12.80 3.79
N GLU A 149 4.60 11.76 4.17
CA GLU A 149 3.94 11.72 5.48
C GLU A 149 4.96 11.65 6.62
N ASP A 150 5.98 10.80 6.48
CA ASP A 150 7.03 10.61 7.48
C ASP A 150 7.90 11.87 7.63
N GLU A 151 8.28 12.52 6.53
CA GLU A 151 9.02 13.80 6.56
C GLU A 151 8.26 14.88 7.34
N ARG A 152 6.97 15.09 7.02
CA ARG A 152 6.11 16.05 7.73
C ARG A 152 5.90 15.69 9.20
N TYR A 153 5.89 14.40 9.53
CA TYR A 153 5.80 13.95 10.93
C TYR A 153 7.05 14.38 11.71
N HIS A 154 8.24 14.19 11.12
CA HIS A 154 9.50 14.61 11.73
C HIS A 154 9.64 16.12 11.85
N GLU A 155 9.21 16.88 10.84
CA GLU A 155 9.19 18.35 10.89
C GLU A 155 8.31 18.85 12.04
N ARG A 156 7.06 18.34 12.16
CA ARG A 156 6.15 18.73 13.25
C ARG A 156 6.69 18.36 14.63
N ALA A 157 7.30 17.18 14.76
CA ALA A 157 7.90 16.76 16.02
C ALA A 157 9.08 17.68 16.43
N ALA A 158 9.89 18.12 15.47
CA ALA A 158 10.98 19.07 15.70
C ALA A 158 10.47 20.47 16.05
N GLU A 159 9.42 20.94 15.37
CA GLU A 159 8.74 22.20 15.67
C GLU A 159 8.15 22.18 17.08
N GLU A 160 7.44 21.12 17.47
CA GLU A 160 6.89 20.96 18.83
C GLU A 160 7.97 20.92 19.90
N LEU A 161 9.12 20.27 19.64
CA LEU A 161 10.26 20.26 20.56
C LEU A 161 10.88 21.65 20.70
N SER A 162 11.01 22.39 19.60
CA SER A 162 11.54 23.75 19.60
C SER A 162 10.61 24.73 20.34
N ALA A 163 9.29 24.60 20.14
CA ALA A 163 8.29 25.43 20.83
C ALA A 163 8.27 25.18 22.34
N LYS A 164 8.33 23.91 22.77
CA LYS A 164 8.44 23.55 24.19
C LYS A 164 9.72 24.06 24.85
N LYS A 165 10.83 24.10 24.11
CA LYS A 165 12.09 24.66 24.59
C LYS A 165 12.02 26.16 24.79
N VAL A 166 11.41 26.89 23.84
CA VAL A 166 11.19 28.34 23.94
C VAL A 166 10.24 28.68 25.11
N GLU A 167 9.17 27.92 25.32
CA GLU A 167 8.27 28.10 26.47
C GLU A 167 8.97 27.83 27.81
N ALA A 168 9.83 26.81 27.88
CA ALA A 168 10.61 26.51 29.08
C ALA A 168 11.65 27.59 29.38
N GLU A 169 12.34 28.13 28.36
CA GLU A 169 13.32 29.21 28.51
C GLU A 169 12.64 30.54 28.92
N ALA A 170 11.48 30.85 28.35
CA ALA A 170 10.70 32.04 28.71
C ALA A 170 10.17 31.97 30.16
N GLN A 171 9.79 30.79 30.66
CA GLN A 171 9.36 30.62 32.06
C GLN A 171 10.53 30.79 33.04
N VAL A 172 11.75 30.41 32.65
CA VAL A 172 12.96 30.60 33.47
C VAL A 172 13.36 32.08 33.55
N GLU A 173 13.23 32.85 32.45
CA GLU A 173 13.52 34.30 32.48
C GLU A 173 12.51 35.09 33.32
N VAL A 174 11.21 34.76 33.26
CA VAL A 174 10.17 35.43 34.05
C VAL A 174 10.32 35.19 35.55
N GLU A 175 10.78 34.00 35.98
CA GLU A 175 11.10 33.75 37.40
C GLU A 175 12.36 34.49 37.89
N THR A 176 13.26 34.89 36.99
CA THR A 176 14.49 35.62 37.37
C THR A 176 14.29 37.13 37.51
N GLU A 177 13.35 37.74 36.78
CA GLU A 177 13.10 39.19 36.85
C GLU A 177 12.29 39.63 38.09
N ASP A 178 11.49 38.75 38.70
CA ASP A 178 10.71 39.06 39.92
C ASP A 178 11.55 39.03 41.23
N SER A 179 12.88 39.00 41.13
CA SER A 179 13.80 38.87 42.27
C SER A 179 14.78 40.03 42.42
N HIS A 180 14.28 41.28 42.43
CA HIS A 180 15.05 42.44 42.89
C HIS A 180 14.32 43.24 44.00
N GLU A 181 14.32 42.67 45.21
CA GLU A 181 14.46 43.40 46.50
C GLU A 181 14.93 42.40 47.59
N GLN A 182 16.03 42.71 48.29
CA GLN A 182 16.83 41.85 49.20
C GLN A 182 16.22 41.66 50.62
N PRO A 183 16.79 40.82 51.54
CA PRO A 183 17.60 39.59 51.41
C PRO A 183 17.16 38.41 52.34
N ALA A 184 17.82 37.25 52.15
CA ALA A 184 18.06 36.15 53.10
C ALA A 184 17.10 34.92 53.15
N ARG A 185 17.75 33.75 53.01
CA ARG A 185 17.35 32.37 53.33
C ARG A 185 16.36 31.65 52.39
N LYS A 186 16.92 30.88 51.44
CA LYS A 186 16.66 29.43 51.23
C LYS A 186 17.44 28.91 50.02
N GLY A 187 18.74 28.68 50.21
CA GLY A 187 19.53 27.81 49.32
C GLY A 187 19.38 26.37 49.81
N GLY A 188 18.74 25.50 49.02
CA GLY A 188 18.60 24.09 49.40
C GLY A 188 17.85 23.20 48.41
N TRP A 189 17.13 23.77 47.44
CA TRP A 189 16.36 22.98 46.47
C TRP A 189 16.95 23.01 45.06
N PHE A 190 17.38 24.17 44.56
CA PHE A 190 17.91 24.29 43.19
C PHE A 190 19.29 23.66 42.99
N ASN A 191 20.16 23.66 44.01
CA ASN A 191 21.47 22.97 43.92
C ASN A 191 21.34 21.45 43.80
N ASN A 192 20.26 20.85 44.29
CA ASN A 192 20.03 19.40 44.16
C ASN A 192 19.45 19.01 42.79
N ILE A 193 18.74 19.92 42.13
CA ILE A 193 18.25 19.69 40.75
C ILE A 193 19.38 19.93 39.75
N LEU A 194 20.17 20.99 39.90
CA LEU A 194 21.26 21.31 38.97
C LEU A 194 22.40 20.26 38.99
N THR A 195 22.63 19.60 40.14
CA THR A 195 23.65 18.55 40.27
C THR A 195 23.20 17.20 39.73
N ASN A 196 21.91 16.86 39.85
CA ASN A 196 21.38 15.62 39.29
C ASN A 196 21.31 15.64 37.76
N THR A 197 21.00 16.79 37.15
CA THR A 197 20.94 16.89 35.68
C THR A 197 22.34 16.94 35.05
N ARG A 198 23.32 17.55 35.71
CA ARG A 198 24.71 17.57 35.22
C ARG A 198 25.35 16.17 35.24
N ARG A 199 24.95 15.33 36.19
CA ARG A 199 25.42 13.95 36.31
C ARG A 199 24.89 13.02 35.22
N TRP A 200 23.78 13.36 34.57
CA TRP A 200 23.22 12.60 33.44
C TRP A 200 23.86 12.97 32.09
N PHE A 201 24.37 14.19 31.96
CA PHE A 201 25.07 14.66 30.74
C PHE A 201 26.57 14.35 30.70
N GLU A 202 27.20 14.04 31.84
CA GLU A 202 28.63 13.66 31.91
C GLU A 202 28.87 12.12 31.82
N GLU A 203 27.83 11.28 31.73
CA GLU A 203 27.96 9.81 31.59
C GLU A 203 27.84 9.28 30.13
N ASP A 204 27.53 10.12 29.13
CA ASP A 204 27.46 9.71 27.70
C ASP A 204 28.68 10.13 26.86
N GLU A 205 29.71 10.74 27.46
CA GLU A 205 31.04 10.83 26.84
C GLU A 205 32.01 9.93 27.63
N VAL A 206 32.61 8.97 26.92
CA VAL A 206 33.57 7.93 27.38
C VAL A 206 32.93 6.57 27.74
N ASN A 207 32.53 5.83 26.70
CA ASN A 207 33.01 4.45 26.47
C ASN A 207 32.69 3.98 25.06
N ASP A 208 33.58 4.26 24.11
CA ASP A 208 33.71 3.46 22.89
C ASP A 208 35.15 3.56 22.34
N PHE A 209 36.09 2.93 23.04
CA PHE A 209 37.36 2.44 22.49
C PHE A 209 37.90 1.30 23.39
N ASN A 210 37.51 0.06 23.07
CA ASN A 210 38.26 -1.20 23.15
C ASN A 210 37.32 -2.39 23.38
N ASN A 211 36.91 -3.06 22.30
CA ASN A 211 37.33 -4.43 21.93
C ASN A 211 36.59 -4.88 20.67
#